data_AF-A0A7C4G0U8-F1
#
_entry.id   AF-A0A7C4G0U8-F1
#
_cell.length_a   1.000
_cell.length_b   1.000
_cell.length_c   1.000
_cell.angle_alpha   90.00
_cell.angle_beta   90.00
_cell.angle_gamma   90.00
#
_symmetry.space_group_name_H-M   'P 1'
#
loop_
_entity.id
_entity.type
_entity.pdbx_description
1 polymer ?
#
loop_
_entity_poly.entity_id
_entity_poly.type
_entity_poly.pdbx_seq_one_letter_code
_entity_poly.pdbx_strand_id
1 'polypeptide(L)'
;MITVDSYALAVVFCVLTMTCWGSWANTQKLAARTWRFELYYWDFVTGLVVFLALAALSLGSVGSVGRPFLIDLAQADSKSVISAMAGGAVWNLGNLLLVAAIAVAGMAVGFPIGGGIAWVAGIVFNYVLMVLAKGDAQKSPLLLFTGVAFIVAAIALSMAAYGRLASAVKKPGAKGILLSVGAGLLIAFFYGLVVRSIDKEFVTGGTGTLMPLTGAFLFGVGAFVTTFLFNPIFMRKPVEGPPVSMAEYWKGSLGTHLTGVLGGAIWGLGMTASFMAVGAAGPAVSYALSNAAPVVAILWGVLAWKEFAQAPPGTNRLLVWMFLCYLAGLAAVTYSNA
;
A
#
# COMPACT_ATOMS: atom_id res chain seq x y z
N MET A 1 -0.88 19.48 -14.02
CA MET A 1 -0.58 18.03 -13.98
C MET A 1 -1.29 17.28 -15.10
N ILE A 2 -0.78 16.12 -15.48
CA ILE A 2 -1.50 15.14 -16.32
C ILE A 2 -2.64 14.56 -15.49
N THR A 3 -3.86 14.57 -16.04
CA THR A 3 -5.06 14.04 -15.39
C THR A 3 -5.55 12.77 -16.05
N VAL A 4 -6.35 12.00 -15.30
CA VAL A 4 -7.09 10.85 -15.80
C VAL A 4 -8.56 11.22 -15.77
N ASP A 5 -9.11 11.54 -16.94
CA ASP A 5 -10.46 12.09 -17.06
C ASP A 5 -11.52 11.02 -17.43
N SER A 6 -11.07 9.80 -17.76
CA SER A 6 -11.95 8.67 -18.08
C SER A 6 -12.02 7.68 -16.92
N TYR A 7 -13.25 7.30 -16.54
CA TYR A 7 -13.48 6.28 -15.51
C TYR A 7 -12.79 4.94 -15.85
N ALA A 8 -12.86 4.50 -17.11
CA ALA A 8 -12.22 3.27 -17.55
C ALA A 8 -10.69 3.33 -17.36
N LEU A 9 -10.08 4.47 -17.69
CA LEU A 9 -8.65 4.68 -17.47
C LEU A 9 -8.31 4.76 -15.97
N ALA A 10 -9.17 5.37 -15.17
CA ALA A 10 -9.01 5.41 -13.71
C ALA A 10 -9.03 4.00 -13.09
N VAL A 11 -9.90 3.11 -13.58
CA VAL A 11 -9.92 1.70 -13.17
C VAL A 11 -8.60 1.01 -13.56
N VAL A 12 -8.06 1.24 -14.77
CA VAL A 12 -6.75 0.71 -15.18
C VAL A 12 -5.64 1.19 -14.24
N PHE A 13 -5.66 2.45 -13.83
CA PHE A 13 -4.69 2.99 -12.87
C PHE A 13 -4.86 2.39 -11.46
N CYS A 14 -6.08 2.09 -11.03
CA CYS A 14 -6.31 1.36 -9.79
C CYS A 14 -5.79 -0.08 -9.87
N VAL A 15 -5.97 -0.76 -11.00
CA VAL A 15 -5.39 -2.08 -11.28
C VAL A 15 -3.85 -2.02 -11.24
N LEU A 16 -3.26 -1.01 -11.88
CA LEU A 16 -1.81 -0.77 -11.82
C LEU A 16 -1.36 -0.55 -10.37
N THR A 17 -2.13 0.19 -9.59
CA THR A 17 -1.85 0.45 -8.17
C THR A 17 -1.81 -0.83 -7.35
N MET A 18 -2.86 -1.66 -7.42
CA MET A 18 -2.88 -2.93 -6.69
C MET A 18 -1.75 -3.87 -7.14
N THR A 19 -1.40 -3.85 -8.43
CA THR A 19 -0.28 -4.64 -8.94
C THR A 19 1.04 -4.16 -8.34
N CYS A 20 1.28 -2.85 -8.32
CA CYS A 20 2.47 -2.26 -7.70
C CYS A 20 2.56 -2.58 -6.20
N TRP A 21 1.49 -2.27 -5.45
CA TRP A 21 1.45 -2.50 -4.01
C TRP A 21 1.47 -3.97 -3.62
N GLY A 22 0.98 -4.88 -4.46
CA GLY A 22 1.12 -6.32 -4.23
C GLY A 22 2.46 -6.91 -4.68
N SER A 23 3.26 -6.15 -5.44
CA SER A 23 4.50 -6.66 -6.04
C SER A 23 5.78 -6.16 -5.38
N TRP A 24 5.78 -5.00 -4.71
CA TRP A 24 7.01 -4.43 -4.14
C TRP A 24 7.70 -5.39 -3.14
N ALA A 25 6.94 -6.15 -2.35
CA ALA A 25 7.48 -7.08 -1.34
C ALA A 25 8.33 -8.22 -1.95
N ASN A 26 8.17 -8.50 -3.26
CA ASN A 26 9.05 -9.43 -3.96
C ASN A 26 10.51 -8.96 -3.95
N THR A 27 10.75 -7.66 -4.01
CA THR A 27 12.11 -7.10 -3.94
C THR A 27 12.72 -7.29 -2.55
N GLN A 28 11.93 -7.12 -1.49
CA GLN A 28 12.35 -7.49 -0.13
C GLN A 28 12.71 -8.97 -0.05
N LYS A 29 11.88 -9.86 -0.59
CA LYS A 29 12.14 -11.30 -0.55
C LYS A 29 13.39 -11.70 -1.36
N LEU A 30 13.64 -11.03 -2.48
CA LEU A 30 14.88 -11.20 -3.24
C LEU A 30 16.09 -10.75 -2.42
N ALA A 31 16.00 -9.58 -1.77
CA ALA A 31 17.06 -9.02 -0.94
C ALA A 31 17.32 -9.84 0.33
N ALA A 32 16.29 -10.43 0.95
CA ALA A 32 16.36 -11.13 2.23
C ALA A 32 17.36 -12.30 2.28
N ARG A 33 17.84 -12.78 1.12
CA ARG A 33 18.88 -13.82 1.03
C ARG A 33 20.23 -13.34 1.55
N THR A 34 20.53 -12.05 1.41
CA THR A 34 21.84 -11.47 1.71
C THR A 34 21.75 -10.12 2.41
N TRP A 35 20.57 -9.52 2.47
CA TRP A 35 20.34 -8.19 3.00
C TRP A 35 19.22 -8.20 4.02
N ARG A 36 19.55 -7.73 5.22
CA ARG A 36 18.59 -7.63 6.32
C ARG A 36 17.51 -6.59 6.00
N PHE A 37 16.30 -6.83 6.51
CA PHE A 37 15.17 -5.97 6.19
C PHE A 37 15.38 -4.54 6.71
N GLU A 38 16.06 -4.36 7.85
CA GLU A 38 16.32 -3.04 8.43
C GLU A 38 17.22 -2.19 7.51
N LEU A 39 18.19 -2.83 6.84
CA LEU A 39 19.08 -2.19 5.88
C LEU A 39 18.36 -1.94 4.55
N TYR A 40 17.66 -2.96 4.04
CA TYR A 40 16.79 -2.86 2.86
C TYR A 40 15.78 -1.72 2.98
N TYR A 41 15.26 -1.45 4.19
CA TYR A 41 14.23 -0.44 4.38
C TYR A 41 14.73 0.99 4.08
N TRP A 42 16.01 1.27 4.31
CA TRP A 42 16.62 2.54 3.93
C TRP A 42 16.63 2.73 2.41
N ASP A 43 16.99 1.68 1.68
CA ASP A 43 16.94 1.65 0.21
C ASP A 43 15.51 1.85 -0.28
N PHE A 44 14.57 1.12 0.30
CA PHE A 44 13.15 1.16 -0.03
C PHE A 44 12.55 2.55 0.17
N VAL A 45 12.73 3.18 1.33
CA VAL A 45 12.15 4.49 1.57
C VAL A 45 12.81 5.58 0.72
N THR A 46 14.09 5.42 0.40
CA THR A 46 14.80 6.33 -0.51
C THR A 46 14.25 6.21 -1.93
N GLY A 47 14.09 4.99 -2.44
CA GLY A 47 13.49 4.75 -3.75
C GLY A 47 12.06 5.28 -3.85
N LEU A 48 11.29 5.16 -2.76
CA LEU A 48 9.93 5.69 -2.67
C LEU A 48 9.91 7.23 -2.84
N VAL A 49 10.65 7.96 -2.00
CA VAL A 49 10.61 9.43 -2.02
C VAL A 49 11.21 9.99 -3.30
N VAL A 50 12.28 9.37 -3.83
CA VAL A 50 12.88 9.77 -5.10
C VAL A 50 11.90 9.56 -6.25
N PHE A 51 11.23 8.41 -6.32
CA PHE A 51 10.24 8.16 -7.37
C PHE A 51 9.08 9.16 -7.31
N LEU A 52 8.56 9.43 -6.11
CA LEU A 52 7.46 10.39 -5.92
C LEU A 52 7.88 11.83 -6.29
N ALA A 53 9.12 12.22 -5.99
CA ALA A 53 9.66 13.51 -6.42
C ALA A 53 9.73 13.59 -7.95
N LEU A 54 10.22 12.54 -8.61
CA LEU A 54 10.28 12.47 -10.08
C LEU A 54 8.87 12.53 -10.69
N ALA A 55 7.90 11.82 -10.12
CA ALA A 55 6.51 11.84 -10.58
C ALA A 55 5.88 13.24 -10.42
N ALA A 56 6.12 13.93 -9.31
CA ALA A 56 5.62 15.28 -9.08
C ALA A 56 6.26 16.31 -10.03
N LEU A 57 7.58 16.22 -10.23
CA LEU A 57 8.33 17.09 -11.16
C LEU A 57 7.98 16.84 -12.63
N SER A 58 7.53 15.64 -12.99
CA SER A 58 7.14 15.28 -14.35
C SER A 58 5.62 15.32 -14.52
N LEU A 59 4.91 14.23 -14.18
CA LEU A 59 3.46 14.07 -14.33
C LEU A 59 2.69 15.17 -13.59
N GLY A 60 3.20 15.64 -12.45
CA GLY A 60 2.63 16.77 -11.70
C GLY A 60 2.78 18.12 -12.39
N SER A 61 3.74 18.28 -13.29
CA SER A 61 4.14 19.58 -13.85
C SER A 61 3.94 19.73 -15.37
N VAL A 62 3.87 18.63 -16.14
CA VAL A 62 3.83 18.63 -17.62
C VAL A 62 2.40 18.52 -18.18
N GLY A 63 1.40 19.14 -17.53
CA GLY A 63 0.00 19.09 -17.99
C GLY A 63 -0.75 20.40 -17.80
N SER A 64 -1.83 20.60 -18.56
CA SER A 64 -2.60 21.85 -18.64
C SER A 64 -3.61 22.06 -17.51
N VAL A 65 -3.86 21.04 -16.68
CA VAL A 65 -4.90 21.05 -15.65
C VAL A 65 -4.28 21.28 -14.26
N GLY A 66 -4.88 22.19 -13.49
CA GLY A 66 -4.43 22.53 -12.14
C GLY A 66 -3.03 23.15 -12.10
N ARG A 67 -2.37 23.05 -10.95
CA ARG A 67 -1.14 23.80 -10.67
C ARG A 67 0.11 22.94 -10.88
N PRO A 68 1.21 23.47 -11.46
CA PRO A 68 2.48 22.78 -11.49
C PRO A 68 3.05 22.56 -10.08
N PHE A 69 3.76 21.44 -9.87
CA PHE A 69 4.20 20.98 -8.54
C PHE A 69 4.92 22.05 -7.71
N LEU A 70 5.90 22.77 -8.29
CA LEU A 70 6.68 23.76 -7.54
C LEU A 70 5.83 24.96 -7.12
N ILE A 71 4.88 25.37 -7.96
CA ILE A 71 3.94 26.46 -7.65
C ILE A 71 2.97 26.00 -6.56
N ASP A 72 2.45 24.78 -6.69
CA ASP A 72 1.54 24.20 -5.71
C ASP A 72 2.19 24.04 -4.33
N LEU A 73 3.43 23.56 -4.29
CA LEU A 73 4.20 23.42 -3.06
C LEU A 73 4.47 24.78 -2.39
N ALA A 74 4.75 25.82 -3.18
CA ALA A 74 5.06 27.15 -2.66
C ALA A 74 3.86 27.84 -1.98
N GLN A 75 2.62 27.53 -2.40
CA GLN A 75 1.41 28.10 -1.81
C GLN A 75 0.70 27.15 -0.83
N ALA A 76 1.24 25.96 -0.59
CA ALA A 76 0.59 24.92 0.21
C ALA A 76 0.39 25.39 1.66
N ASP A 77 -0.84 25.22 2.16
CA ASP A 77 -1.17 25.53 3.53
C ASP A 77 -0.61 24.49 4.50
N SER A 78 -0.27 24.93 5.72
CA SER A 78 0.38 24.06 6.70
C SER A 78 -0.47 22.86 7.12
N LYS A 79 -1.82 22.98 7.13
CA LYS A 79 -2.69 21.87 7.53
C LYS A 79 -2.64 20.75 6.49
N SER A 80 -2.64 21.11 5.20
CA SER A 80 -2.52 20.14 4.11
C SER A 80 -1.16 19.44 4.14
N VAL A 81 -0.07 20.21 4.29
CA VAL A 81 1.28 19.65 4.41
C VAL A 81 1.40 18.67 5.59
N ILE A 82 0.93 19.08 6.78
CA ILE A 82 0.95 18.24 7.97
C ILE A 82 0.11 16.97 7.77
N SER A 83 -1.08 17.09 7.15
CA SER A 83 -1.94 15.93 6.91
C SER A 83 -1.31 14.91 5.94
N ALA A 84 -0.68 15.38 4.85
CA ALA A 84 0.03 14.52 3.90
C ALA A 84 1.21 13.80 4.57
N MET A 85 2.05 14.56 5.29
CA MET A 85 3.21 14.01 6.00
C MET A 85 2.80 13.05 7.13
N ALA A 86 1.70 13.33 7.84
CA ALA A 86 1.14 12.44 8.86
C ALA A 86 0.64 11.13 8.25
N GLY A 87 0.00 11.18 7.07
CA GLY A 87 -0.31 9.98 6.28
C GLY A 87 0.96 9.16 5.98
N GLY A 88 2.03 9.84 5.54
CA GLY A 88 3.34 9.23 5.33
C GLY A 88 3.91 8.55 6.56
N ALA A 89 3.87 9.23 7.71
CA ALA A 89 4.36 8.73 8.98
C ALA A 89 3.60 7.47 9.46
N VAL A 90 2.26 7.52 9.43
CA VAL A 90 1.39 6.40 9.85
C VAL A 90 1.62 5.19 8.94
N TRP A 91 1.66 5.42 7.63
CA TRP A 91 1.97 4.38 6.67
C TRP A 91 3.36 3.79 6.89
N ASN A 92 4.38 4.62 7.10
CA ASN A 92 5.77 4.18 7.25
C ASN A 92 5.94 3.24 8.44
N LEU A 93 5.35 3.58 9.59
CA LEU A 93 5.35 2.70 10.76
C LEU A 93 4.63 1.38 10.45
N GLY A 94 3.46 1.44 9.82
CA GLY A 94 2.72 0.25 9.41
C GLY A 94 3.52 -0.62 8.43
N ASN A 95 4.20 0.00 7.47
CA ASN A 95 4.99 -0.70 6.46
C ASN A 95 6.28 -1.30 7.07
N LEU A 96 6.93 -0.65 8.04
CA LEU A 96 8.02 -1.26 8.82
C LEU A 96 7.57 -2.51 9.56
N LEU A 97 6.41 -2.45 10.22
CA LEU A 97 5.81 -3.62 10.89
C LEU A 97 5.48 -4.72 9.88
N LEU A 98 5.01 -4.37 8.68
CA LEU A 98 4.71 -5.33 7.61
C LEU A 98 5.99 -6.02 7.12
N VAL A 99 7.03 -5.25 6.80
CA VAL A 99 8.34 -5.76 6.38
C VAL A 99 8.94 -6.67 7.46
N ALA A 100 8.84 -6.27 8.73
CA ALA A 100 9.27 -7.08 9.88
C ALA A 100 8.44 -8.38 10.02
N ALA A 101 7.12 -8.31 9.84
CA ALA A 101 6.25 -9.49 9.84
C ALA A 101 6.61 -10.46 8.72
N ILE A 102 6.93 -9.94 7.53
CA ILE A 102 7.39 -10.73 6.38
C ILE A 102 8.74 -11.39 6.68
N ALA A 103 9.66 -10.70 7.34
CA ALA A 103 10.95 -11.28 7.71
C ALA A 103 10.78 -12.47 8.69
N VAL A 104 9.92 -12.32 9.70
CA VAL A 104 9.72 -13.33 10.75
C VAL A 104 8.82 -14.49 10.33
N ALA A 105 7.69 -14.19 9.69
CA ALA A 105 6.64 -15.17 9.38
C ALA A 105 6.48 -15.47 7.88
N GLY A 106 7.26 -14.81 7.03
CA GLY A 106 7.18 -14.93 5.57
C GLY A 106 6.09 -14.04 4.94
N MET A 107 6.23 -13.76 3.65
CA MET A 107 5.23 -13.02 2.87
C MET A 107 3.85 -13.70 2.93
N ALA A 108 3.89 -15.02 2.96
CA ALA A 108 2.77 -15.91 3.20
C ALA A 108 1.86 -15.47 4.36
N VAL A 109 2.41 -15.05 5.49
CA VAL A 109 1.61 -14.69 6.67
C VAL A 109 1.45 -13.17 6.77
N GLY A 110 2.54 -12.43 6.54
CA GLY A 110 2.57 -10.98 6.75
C GLY A 110 1.61 -10.21 5.85
N PHE A 111 1.56 -10.55 4.56
CA PHE A 111 0.82 -9.77 3.57
C PHE A 111 -0.71 -9.98 3.64
N PRO A 112 -1.23 -11.22 3.77
CA PRO A 112 -2.68 -11.43 3.86
C PRO A 112 -3.32 -10.90 5.15
N ILE A 113 -2.66 -11.09 6.30
CA ILE A 113 -3.21 -10.60 7.58
C ILE A 113 -3.14 -9.06 7.58
N GLY A 114 -1.96 -8.48 7.39
CA GLY A 114 -1.76 -7.04 7.46
C GLY A 114 -2.44 -6.30 6.31
N GLY A 115 -2.18 -6.71 5.08
CA GLY A 115 -2.80 -6.12 3.90
C GLY A 115 -4.32 -6.35 3.86
N GLY A 116 -4.80 -7.53 4.27
CA GLY A 116 -6.24 -7.81 4.35
C GLY A 116 -6.96 -6.95 5.40
N ILE A 117 -6.38 -6.80 6.59
CA ILE A 117 -6.91 -5.90 7.63
C ILE A 117 -6.91 -4.45 7.12
N ALA A 118 -5.80 -3.97 6.54
CA ALA A 118 -5.70 -2.63 6.00
C ALA A 118 -6.79 -2.35 4.96
N TRP A 119 -7.05 -3.33 4.09
CA TRP A 119 -8.05 -3.22 3.05
C TRP A 119 -9.47 -3.13 3.61
N VAL A 120 -9.88 -4.08 4.46
CA VAL A 120 -11.24 -4.12 5.02
C VAL A 120 -11.48 -2.94 5.97
N ALA A 121 -10.57 -2.72 6.92
CA ALA A 121 -10.71 -1.63 7.88
C ALA A 121 -10.72 -0.27 7.18
N GLY A 122 -9.91 -0.10 6.14
CA GLY A 122 -9.90 1.13 5.37
C GLY A 122 -11.15 1.32 4.51
N ILE A 123 -11.74 0.28 3.92
CA ILE A 123 -13.02 0.41 3.21
C ILE A 123 -14.10 0.90 4.19
N VAL A 124 -14.20 0.26 5.36
CA VAL A 124 -15.18 0.64 6.39
C VAL A 124 -14.95 2.07 6.87
N PHE A 125 -13.70 2.42 7.21
CA PHE A 125 -13.35 3.75 7.70
C PHE A 125 -13.66 4.84 6.67
N ASN A 126 -13.23 4.66 5.42
CA ASN A 126 -13.46 5.65 4.36
C ASN A 126 -14.95 5.77 4.01
N TYR A 127 -15.71 4.67 4.04
CA TYR A 127 -17.16 4.72 3.86
C TYR A 127 -17.85 5.52 4.97
N VAL A 128 -17.47 5.29 6.23
CA VAL A 128 -18.00 6.07 7.37
C VAL A 128 -17.68 7.56 7.21
N LEU A 129 -16.45 7.91 6.82
CA LEU A 129 -16.08 9.31 6.57
C LEU A 129 -16.93 9.94 5.47
N MET A 130 -17.21 9.22 4.38
CA MET A 130 -18.06 9.71 3.29
C MET A 130 -19.48 10.00 3.78
N VAL A 131 -20.09 9.08 4.54
CA VAL A 131 -21.44 9.24 5.09
C VAL A 131 -21.50 10.43 6.06
N LEU A 132 -20.52 10.55 6.96
CA LEU A 132 -20.46 11.65 7.93
C LEU A 132 -20.22 13.02 7.26
N ALA A 133 -19.49 13.05 6.14
CA ALA A 133 -19.21 14.27 5.40
C ALA A 133 -20.39 14.79 4.57
N LYS A 134 -21.58 14.16 4.65
CA LYS A 134 -22.75 14.44 3.79
C LYS A 134 -22.40 14.44 2.29
N GLY A 135 -21.43 13.62 1.89
CA GLY A 135 -21.09 13.42 0.49
C GLY A 135 -22.21 12.69 -0.25
N ASP A 136 -22.15 12.70 -1.59
CA ASP A 136 -23.09 11.94 -2.42
C ASP A 136 -23.17 10.48 -1.95
N ALA A 137 -24.40 10.00 -1.80
CA ALA A 137 -24.64 8.62 -1.41
C ALA A 137 -24.05 7.71 -2.50
N GLN A 138 -23.26 6.70 -2.08
CA GLN A 138 -22.88 5.58 -2.94
C GLN A 138 -24.13 5.11 -3.70
N LYS A 139 -24.11 5.10 -5.04
CA LYS A 139 -25.30 4.81 -5.85
C LYS A 139 -25.97 3.49 -5.45
N SER A 140 -25.16 2.46 -5.18
CA SER A 140 -25.63 1.14 -4.75
C SER A 140 -24.90 0.63 -3.50
N PRO A 141 -25.31 1.04 -2.29
CA PRO A 141 -24.67 0.62 -1.04
C PRO A 141 -24.75 -0.89 -0.82
N LEU A 142 -25.87 -1.52 -1.18
CA LEU A 142 -26.04 -2.97 -1.06
C LEU A 142 -25.00 -3.74 -1.88
N LEU A 143 -24.71 -3.29 -3.10
CA LEU A 143 -23.73 -3.92 -3.98
C LEU A 143 -22.30 -3.71 -3.46
N LEU A 144 -22.00 -2.53 -2.91
CA LEU A 144 -20.74 -2.25 -2.21
C LEU A 144 -20.54 -3.23 -1.04
N PHE A 145 -21.51 -3.35 -0.13
CA PHE A 145 -21.41 -4.25 1.03
C PHE A 145 -21.38 -5.73 0.65
N THR A 146 -22.08 -6.12 -0.42
CA THR A 146 -21.97 -7.46 -1.01
C THR A 146 -20.53 -7.71 -1.48
N GLY A 147 -19.93 -6.74 -2.16
CA GLY A 147 -18.53 -6.80 -2.56
C GLY A 147 -17.57 -6.91 -1.38
N VAL A 148 -17.80 -6.12 -0.32
CA VAL A 148 -17.04 -6.21 0.94
C VAL A 148 -17.17 -7.59 1.59
N ALA A 149 -18.37 -8.18 1.62
CA ALA A 149 -18.59 -9.52 2.16
C ALA A 149 -17.78 -10.58 1.38
N PHE A 150 -17.75 -10.50 0.05
CA PHE A 150 -16.90 -11.36 -0.77
C PHE A 150 -15.41 -11.17 -0.49
N ILE A 151 -14.96 -9.93 -0.28
CA ILE A 151 -13.57 -9.61 0.08
C ILE A 151 -13.21 -10.21 1.45
N VAL A 152 -14.10 -10.06 2.45
CA VAL A 152 -13.91 -10.67 3.79
C VAL A 152 -13.82 -12.19 3.69
N ALA A 153 -14.70 -12.82 2.88
CA ALA A 153 -14.64 -14.25 2.62
C ALA A 153 -13.32 -14.66 1.94
N ALA A 154 -12.83 -13.89 0.97
CA ALA A 154 -11.53 -14.13 0.34
C ALA A 154 -10.38 -14.04 1.37
N ILE A 155 -10.36 -13.02 2.23
CA ILE A 155 -9.34 -12.89 3.29
C ILE A 155 -9.41 -14.07 4.26
N ALA A 156 -10.61 -14.51 4.65
CA ALA A 156 -10.78 -15.69 5.50
C ALA A 156 -10.25 -16.97 4.84
N LEU A 157 -10.53 -17.20 3.56
CA LEU A 157 -10.01 -18.34 2.80
C LEU A 157 -8.48 -18.27 2.65
N SER A 158 -7.93 -17.06 2.45
CA SER A 158 -6.49 -16.83 2.43
C SER A 158 -5.85 -17.20 3.77
N MET A 159 -6.37 -16.67 4.88
CA MET A 159 -5.90 -17.00 6.23
C MET A 159 -6.01 -18.49 6.52
N ALA A 160 -7.07 -19.16 6.07
CA ALA A 160 -7.21 -20.61 6.19
C ALA A 160 -6.15 -21.37 5.39
N ALA A 161 -5.90 -20.99 4.12
CA ALA A 161 -4.86 -21.59 3.29
C ALA A 161 -3.47 -21.43 3.93
N TYR A 162 -3.18 -20.25 4.48
CA TYR A 162 -1.95 -20.00 5.20
C TYR A 162 -1.87 -20.71 6.54
N GLY A 163 -2.97 -20.86 7.28
CA GLY A 163 -3.03 -21.67 8.49
C GLY A 163 -2.67 -23.14 8.22
N ARG A 164 -3.07 -23.67 7.07
CA ARG A 164 -2.69 -25.02 6.64
C ARG A 164 -1.21 -25.12 6.28
N LEU A 165 -0.65 -24.13 5.57
CA LEU A 165 0.78 -24.06 5.29
C LEU A 165 1.60 -23.92 6.58
N ALA A 166 1.17 -23.03 7.47
CA ALA A 166 1.74 -22.77 8.78
C ALA A 166 1.84 -24.03 9.65
N SER A 167 0.76 -24.81 9.68
CA SER A 167 0.72 -26.09 10.41
C SER A 167 1.67 -27.14 9.82
N ALA A 168 1.87 -27.12 8.51
CA ALA A 168 2.81 -28.02 7.83
C ALA A 168 4.28 -27.61 8.01
N VAL A 169 4.58 -26.31 8.04
CA VAL A 169 5.96 -25.77 8.05
C VAL A 169 6.41 -25.33 9.47
N LYS A 170 5.54 -25.44 10.50
CA LYS A 170 5.78 -25.01 11.89
C LYS A 170 6.28 -23.56 12.04
N LYS A 171 5.82 -22.64 11.19
CA LYS A 171 6.37 -21.26 11.10
C LYS A 171 5.50 -20.11 11.63
N PRO A 172 4.26 -20.33 12.08
CA PRO A 172 3.56 -19.44 12.99
C PRO A 172 4.20 -19.03 14.32
N GLY A 173 5.22 -18.18 14.38
CA GLY A 173 5.46 -17.46 15.63
C GLY A 173 4.34 -16.44 15.90
N ALA A 174 3.76 -16.40 17.10
CA ALA A 174 2.74 -15.41 17.49
C ALA A 174 3.20 -13.95 17.23
N LYS A 175 4.52 -13.72 17.33
CA LYS A 175 5.18 -12.45 17.03
C LYS A 175 4.90 -11.94 15.61
N GLY A 176 5.01 -12.79 14.59
CA GLY A 176 4.80 -12.37 13.19
C GLY A 176 3.35 -12.01 12.90
N ILE A 177 2.40 -12.72 13.53
CA ILE A 177 0.98 -12.41 13.44
C ILE A 177 0.70 -11.03 14.07
N LEU A 178 1.19 -10.77 15.29
CA LEU A 178 0.98 -9.49 15.97
C LEU A 178 1.58 -8.31 15.20
N LEU A 179 2.78 -8.46 14.63
CA LEU A 179 3.40 -7.46 13.76
C LEU A 179 2.51 -7.17 12.53
N SER A 180 1.99 -8.22 11.90
CA SER A 180 1.14 -8.09 10.71
C SER A 180 -0.20 -7.42 11.02
N VAL A 181 -0.86 -7.77 12.13
CA VAL A 181 -2.09 -7.10 12.59
C VAL A 181 -1.83 -5.61 12.85
N GLY A 182 -0.76 -5.28 13.58
CA GLY A 182 -0.38 -3.89 13.85
C GLY A 182 -0.09 -3.10 12.57
N ALA A 183 0.58 -3.73 11.60
CA ALA A 183 0.79 -3.15 10.27
C ALA A 183 -0.53 -2.83 9.57
N GLY A 184 -1.45 -3.80 9.54
CA GLY A 184 -2.73 -3.63 8.86
C GLY A 184 -3.59 -2.52 9.46
N LEU A 185 -3.63 -2.44 10.79
CA LEU A 185 -4.36 -1.38 11.48
C LEU A 185 -3.80 0.01 11.14
N LEU A 186 -2.48 0.19 11.14
CA LEU A 186 -1.89 1.50 10.79
C LEU A 186 -2.11 1.85 9.31
N ILE A 187 -1.89 0.91 8.40
CA ILE A 187 -2.04 1.13 6.96
C ILE A 187 -3.51 1.43 6.59
N ALA A 188 -4.49 0.93 7.34
CA ALA A 188 -5.91 1.25 7.09
C ALA A 188 -6.22 2.76 7.06
N PHE A 189 -5.45 3.58 7.79
CA PHE A 189 -5.78 5.00 8.01
C PHE A 189 -4.96 5.98 7.16
N PHE A 190 -3.85 5.55 6.55
CA PHE A 190 -2.96 6.51 5.89
C PHE A 190 -3.62 7.22 4.71
N TYR A 191 -4.41 6.50 3.91
CA TYR A 191 -4.96 7.03 2.67
C TYR A 191 -5.93 8.19 2.92
N GLY A 192 -6.79 8.08 3.94
CA GLY A 192 -7.71 9.15 4.33
C GLY A 192 -6.98 10.42 4.79
N LEU A 193 -5.84 10.28 5.47
CA LEU A 193 -4.99 11.42 5.88
C LEU A 193 -4.39 12.15 4.67
N VAL A 194 -3.95 11.39 3.65
CA VAL A 194 -3.42 11.99 2.42
C VAL A 194 -4.55 12.60 1.59
N VAL A 195 -5.68 11.93 1.41
CA VAL A 195 -6.84 12.50 0.68
C VAL A 195 -7.33 13.79 1.32
N ARG A 196 -7.34 13.89 2.67
CA ARG A 196 -7.71 15.11 3.38
C ARG A 196 -6.81 16.31 3.05
N SER A 197 -5.56 16.07 2.63
CA SER A 197 -4.63 17.13 2.24
C SER A 197 -4.85 17.66 0.82
N ILE A 198 -5.63 16.94 0.01
CA ILE A 198 -5.77 17.21 -1.42
C ILE A 198 -6.93 18.13 -1.68
N ASP A 199 -6.70 19.06 -2.60
CA ASP A 199 -7.69 19.95 -3.17
C ASP A 199 -8.80 19.14 -3.85
N LYS A 200 -10.05 19.27 -3.37
CA LYS A 200 -11.19 18.57 -3.98
C LYS A 200 -11.53 19.12 -5.37
N GLU A 201 -11.11 20.35 -5.65
CA GLU A 201 -11.30 21.04 -6.92
C GLU A 201 -9.97 21.16 -7.68
N PHE A 202 -9.04 20.21 -7.48
CA PHE A 202 -7.71 20.25 -8.10
C PHE A 202 -7.73 20.40 -9.63
N VAL A 203 -8.85 20.06 -10.30
CA VAL A 203 -9.06 20.26 -11.73
C VAL A 203 -9.24 21.73 -12.11
N THR A 204 -10.01 22.49 -11.31
CA THR A 204 -10.21 23.94 -11.54
C THR A 204 -9.08 24.78 -10.94
N GLY A 205 -8.19 24.16 -10.17
CA GLY A 205 -7.00 24.81 -9.65
C GLY A 205 -7.31 25.71 -8.47
N GLY A 206 -7.93 25.16 -7.41
CA GLY A 206 -8.18 25.83 -6.13
C GLY A 206 -6.92 26.43 -5.47
N THR A 207 -7.04 26.91 -4.23
CA THR A 207 -5.91 27.54 -3.52
C THR A 207 -5.76 26.99 -2.11
N GLY A 208 -4.53 27.00 -1.59
CA GLY A 208 -4.19 26.55 -0.24
C GLY A 208 -3.98 25.04 -0.08
N THR A 209 -4.87 24.20 -0.63
CA THR A 209 -4.77 22.73 -0.52
C THR A 209 -3.91 22.12 -1.64
N LEU A 210 -3.47 20.85 -1.49
CA LEU A 210 -2.45 20.25 -2.37
C LEU A 210 -3.03 19.65 -3.65
N MET A 211 -2.29 19.75 -4.76
CA MET A 211 -2.50 18.89 -5.92
C MET A 211 -2.18 17.42 -5.57
N PRO A 212 -2.84 16.44 -6.20
CA PRO A 212 -2.69 15.02 -5.85
C PRO A 212 -1.24 14.51 -5.79
N LEU A 213 -0.41 14.86 -6.78
CA LEU A 213 0.99 14.41 -6.83
C LEU A 213 1.92 15.20 -5.88
N THR A 214 1.55 16.42 -5.50
CA THR A 214 2.22 17.15 -4.40
C THR A 214 1.91 16.49 -3.06
N GLY A 215 0.65 16.09 -2.84
CA GLY A 215 0.24 15.31 -1.67
C GLY A 215 0.96 13.97 -1.58
N ALA A 216 1.08 13.24 -2.69
CA ALA A 216 1.84 12.00 -2.75
C ALA A 216 3.33 12.22 -2.44
N PHE A 217 3.95 13.29 -2.98
CA PHE A 217 5.33 13.65 -2.64
C PHE A 217 5.51 13.94 -1.14
N LEU A 218 4.66 14.77 -0.55
CA LEU A 218 4.74 15.11 0.88
C LEU A 218 4.46 13.90 1.79
N PHE A 219 3.60 12.97 1.36
CA PHE A 219 3.49 11.65 1.97
C PHE A 219 4.84 10.91 1.96
N GLY A 220 5.53 10.88 0.82
CA GLY A 220 6.85 10.26 0.69
C GLY A 220 7.90 10.92 1.60
N VAL A 221 7.87 12.25 1.71
CA VAL A 221 8.73 13.00 2.64
C VAL A 221 8.42 12.64 4.10
N GLY A 222 7.13 12.57 4.47
CA GLY A 222 6.71 12.16 5.81
C GLY A 222 7.20 10.75 6.17
N ALA A 223 7.09 9.81 5.22
CA ALA A 223 7.64 8.47 5.38
C ALA A 223 9.16 8.49 5.54
N PHE A 224 9.87 9.18 4.65
CA PHE A 224 11.33 9.28 4.68
C PHE A 224 11.85 9.87 6.00
N VAL A 225 11.32 11.01 6.43
CA VAL A 225 11.73 11.68 7.69
C VAL A 225 11.47 10.79 8.90
N THR A 226 10.30 10.15 8.97
CA THR A 226 9.98 9.29 10.12
C THR A 226 10.75 7.98 10.13
N THR A 227 11.34 7.55 9.01
CA THR A 227 12.26 6.40 9.00
C THR A 227 13.47 6.63 9.89
N PHE A 228 13.98 7.87 9.99
CA PHE A 228 15.05 8.23 10.92
C PHE A 228 14.66 8.12 12.40
N LEU A 229 13.35 8.07 12.69
CA LEU A 229 12.84 7.85 14.04
C LEU A 229 12.57 6.36 14.27
N PHE A 230 11.87 5.70 13.34
CA PHE A 230 11.36 4.34 13.53
C PHE A 230 12.41 3.27 13.23
N ASN A 231 13.10 3.34 12.09
CA ASN A 231 13.98 2.25 11.67
C ASN A 231 15.18 2.02 12.62
N PRO A 232 15.82 3.05 13.21
CA PRO A 232 16.84 2.84 14.23
C PRO A 232 16.37 2.03 15.45
N ILE A 233 15.07 2.03 15.77
CA ILE A 233 14.51 1.19 16.84
C ILE A 233 14.58 -0.28 16.42
N PHE A 234 14.16 -0.61 15.20
CA PHE A 234 14.27 -1.96 14.63
C PHE A 234 15.73 -2.38 14.47
N MET A 235 16.65 -1.46 14.16
CA MET A 235 18.07 -1.77 14.07
C MET A 235 18.69 -2.10 15.45
N ARG A 236 18.33 -1.36 16.50
CA ARG A 236 18.84 -1.57 17.87
C ARG A 236 18.18 -2.74 18.58
N LYS A 237 16.89 -2.96 18.33
CA LYS A 237 16.06 -4.02 18.93
C LYS A 237 15.33 -4.78 17.82
N PRO A 238 16.06 -5.56 17.01
CA PRO A 238 15.49 -6.22 15.85
C PRO A 238 14.47 -7.28 16.26
N VAL A 239 13.53 -7.51 15.34
CA VAL A 239 12.52 -8.55 15.53
C VAL A 239 13.12 -9.96 15.43
N GLU A 240 14.28 -10.09 14.79
CA GLU A 240 15.04 -11.33 14.67
C GLU A 240 16.53 -11.04 14.52
N GLY A 241 17.38 -11.89 15.10
CA GLY A 241 18.84 -11.75 15.02
C GLY A 241 19.43 -10.69 15.98
N PRO A 242 20.77 -10.47 15.92
CA PRO A 242 21.46 -9.47 16.72
C PRO A 242 21.20 -8.05 16.21
N PRO A 243 21.43 -7.00 17.03
CA PRO A 243 21.36 -5.62 16.58
C PRO A 243 22.24 -5.36 15.34
N VAL A 244 21.77 -4.48 14.46
CA VAL A 244 22.47 -4.08 13.22
C VAL A 244 22.86 -2.61 13.30
N SER A 245 24.03 -2.29 12.76
CA SER A 245 24.56 -0.92 12.73
C SER A 245 24.47 -0.31 11.33
N MET A 246 24.46 1.02 11.24
CA MET A 246 24.55 1.70 9.94
C MET A 246 25.87 1.45 9.21
N ALA A 247 26.93 1.01 9.90
CA ALA A 247 28.17 0.62 9.25
C ALA A 247 27.98 -0.61 8.33
N GLU A 248 27.00 -1.46 8.61
CA GLU A 248 26.68 -2.62 7.75
C GLU A 248 25.94 -2.20 6.48
N TYR A 249 25.15 -1.12 6.52
CA TYR A 249 24.48 -0.58 5.33
C TYR A 249 25.47 -0.29 4.20
N TRP A 250 26.61 0.33 4.52
CA TRP A 250 27.63 0.72 3.55
C TRP A 250 28.45 -0.46 2.99
N LYS A 251 28.25 -1.67 3.49
CA LYS A 251 28.88 -2.89 2.96
C LYS A 251 28.05 -3.53 1.84
N GLY A 252 26.87 -2.98 1.55
CA GLY A 252 25.98 -3.47 0.51
C GLY A 252 26.57 -3.27 -0.89
N SER A 253 26.28 -4.21 -1.79
CA SER A 253 26.61 -4.04 -3.21
C SER A 253 25.59 -3.11 -3.88
N LEU A 254 25.97 -2.50 -5.01
CA LEU A 254 25.04 -1.70 -5.80
C LEU A 254 23.76 -2.47 -6.16
N GLY A 255 23.89 -3.75 -6.55
CA GLY A 255 22.72 -4.59 -6.87
C GLY A 255 21.80 -4.83 -5.67
N THR A 256 22.37 -4.91 -4.47
CA THR A 256 21.61 -5.02 -3.21
C THR A 256 20.79 -3.75 -2.96
N HIS A 257 21.44 -2.59 -3.03
CA HIS A 257 20.76 -1.30 -2.84
C HIS A 257 19.70 -1.04 -3.91
N LEU A 258 20.02 -1.31 -5.19
CA LEU A 258 19.07 -1.15 -6.30
C LEU A 258 17.84 -2.04 -6.14
N THR A 259 17.97 -3.21 -5.51
CA THR A 259 16.81 -4.06 -5.22
C THR A 259 15.83 -3.36 -4.27
N GLY A 260 16.33 -2.72 -3.21
CA GLY A 260 15.49 -1.94 -2.29
C GLY A 260 14.93 -0.67 -2.92
N VAL A 261 15.76 0.08 -3.65
CA VAL A 261 15.31 1.27 -4.39
C VAL A 261 14.20 0.93 -5.39
N LEU A 262 14.33 -0.21 -6.09
CA LEU A 262 13.29 -0.71 -6.99
C LEU A 262 11.99 -1.02 -6.25
N GLY A 263 12.07 -1.64 -5.07
CA GLY A 263 10.90 -1.87 -4.21
C GLY A 263 10.17 -0.56 -3.87
N GLY A 264 10.94 0.46 -3.47
CA GLY A 264 10.42 1.81 -3.20
C GLY A 264 9.77 2.45 -4.43
N ALA A 265 10.43 2.36 -5.58
CA ALA A 265 9.94 2.90 -6.84
C ALA A 265 8.65 2.20 -7.30
N ILE A 266 8.56 0.87 -7.17
CA ILE A 266 7.32 0.13 -7.45
C ILE A 266 6.19 0.63 -6.55
N TRP A 267 6.45 0.80 -5.25
CA TRP A 267 5.41 1.32 -4.34
C TRP A 267 5.00 2.75 -4.71
N GLY A 268 5.98 3.62 -5.00
CA GLY A 268 5.78 5.00 -5.44
C GLY A 268 5.02 5.12 -6.76
N LEU A 269 5.23 4.20 -7.70
CA LEU A 269 4.44 4.09 -8.93
C LEU A 269 2.99 3.78 -8.62
N GLY A 270 2.73 2.84 -7.70
CA GLY A 270 1.38 2.55 -7.23
C GLY A 270 0.71 3.77 -6.61
N MET A 271 1.40 4.48 -5.73
CA MET A 271 0.89 5.71 -5.12
C MET A 271 0.59 6.78 -6.18
N THR A 272 1.49 6.98 -7.14
CA THR A 272 1.30 7.91 -8.25
C THR A 272 0.04 7.57 -9.05
N ALA A 273 -0.10 6.30 -9.44
CA ALA A 273 -1.25 5.84 -10.21
C ALA A 273 -2.58 6.00 -9.42
N SER A 274 -2.57 5.69 -8.13
CA SER A 274 -3.73 5.81 -7.25
C SER A 274 -4.25 7.25 -7.20
N PHE A 275 -3.36 8.21 -7.00
CA PHE A 275 -3.71 9.62 -6.86
C PHE A 275 -3.98 10.31 -8.21
N MET A 276 -3.50 9.75 -9.32
CA MET A 276 -3.95 10.17 -10.66
C MET A 276 -5.38 9.68 -10.95
N ALA A 277 -5.77 8.51 -10.44
CA ALA A 277 -7.11 7.94 -10.65
C ALA A 277 -8.21 8.59 -9.80
N VAL A 278 -7.84 9.23 -8.68
CA VAL A 278 -8.80 9.65 -7.64
C VAL A 278 -9.87 10.61 -8.13
N GLY A 279 -9.56 11.48 -9.11
CA GLY A 279 -10.52 12.43 -9.68
C GLY A 279 -11.66 11.76 -10.43
N ALA A 280 -11.35 10.79 -11.29
CA ALA A 280 -12.34 10.14 -12.14
C ALA A 280 -12.99 8.91 -11.51
N ALA A 281 -12.27 8.13 -10.68
CA ALA A 281 -12.85 6.97 -10.00
C ALA A 281 -13.56 7.35 -8.68
N GLY A 282 -13.17 8.46 -8.07
CA GLY A 282 -13.60 8.84 -6.73
C GLY A 282 -12.80 8.12 -5.62
N PRO A 283 -12.62 8.74 -4.43
CA PRO A 283 -11.77 8.20 -3.38
C PRO A 283 -12.11 6.79 -2.90
N ALA A 284 -13.40 6.46 -2.80
CA ALA A 284 -13.85 5.16 -2.30
C ALA A 284 -13.51 4.02 -3.27
N VAL A 285 -13.80 4.19 -4.56
CA VAL A 285 -13.47 3.20 -5.60
C VAL A 285 -11.97 3.10 -5.76
N SER A 286 -11.25 4.23 -5.84
CA SER A 286 -9.79 4.24 -5.90
C SER A 286 -9.18 3.50 -4.72
N TYR A 287 -9.65 3.76 -3.50
CA TYR A 287 -9.16 3.03 -2.32
C TYR A 287 -9.45 1.54 -2.41
N ALA A 288 -10.70 1.16 -2.69
CA ALA A 288 -11.12 -0.24 -2.64
C ALA A 288 -10.45 -1.08 -3.73
N LEU A 289 -10.29 -0.55 -4.95
CA LEU A 289 -9.57 -1.22 -6.03
C LEU A 289 -8.05 -1.23 -5.80
N SER A 290 -7.46 -0.10 -5.38
CA SER A 290 -6.01 0.00 -5.17
C SER A 290 -5.50 -0.89 -4.02
N ASN A 291 -6.27 -1.00 -2.95
CA ASN A 291 -5.88 -1.79 -1.76
C ASN A 291 -6.14 -3.30 -1.90
N ALA A 292 -6.58 -3.72 -3.09
CA ALA A 292 -6.74 -5.12 -3.46
C ALA A 292 -5.37 -5.85 -3.68
N ALA A 293 -4.26 -5.14 -3.40
CA ALA A 293 -2.87 -5.59 -3.41
C ALA A 293 -2.57 -6.97 -2.77
N PRO A 294 -3.23 -7.40 -1.67
CA PRO A 294 -2.97 -8.72 -1.09
C PRO A 294 -3.17 -9.88 -2.08
N VAL A 295 -4.06 -9.72 -3.05
CA VAL A 295 -4.30 -10.77 -4.04
C VAL A 295 -3.16 -10.90 -5.03
N VAL A 296 -2.59 -9.78 -5.47
CA VAL A 296 -1.38 -9.81 -6.30
C VAL A 296 -0.21 -10.41 -5.52
N ALA A 297 -0.06 -10.08 -4.24
CA ALA A 297 0.98 -10.67 -3.39
C ALA A 297 0.82 -12.19 -3.26
N ILE A 298 -0.42 -12.69 -3.13
CA ILE A 298 -0.69 -14.13 -3.08
C ILE A 298 -0.40 -14.79 -4.43
N LEU A 299 -0.73 -14.16 -5.57
CA LEU A 299 -0.35 -14.67 -6.90
C LEU A 299 1.16 -14.85 -7.03
N TRP A 300 1.95 -13.87 -6.57
CA TRP A 300 3.40 -14.02 -6.50
C TRP A 300 3.81 -15.20 -5.62
N GLY A 301 3.21 -15.33 -4.44
CA GLY A 301 3.45 -16.43 -3.50
C GLY A 301 3.17 -17.81 -4.13
N VAL A 302 2.06 -17.95 -4.84
CA VAL A 302 1.63 -19.22 -5.46
C VAL A 302 2.42 -19.53 -6.73
N LEU A 303 2.51 -18.58 -7.66
CA LEU A 303 3.00 -18.83 -9.02
C LEU A 303 4.51 -18.73 -9.13
N ALA A 304 5.12 -17.68 -8.58
CA ALA A 304 6.55 -17.43 -8.73
C ALA A 304 7.36 -18.09 -7.62
N TRP A 305 6.92 -17.89 -6.37
CA TRP A 305 7.66 -18.36 -5.20
C TRP A 305 7.31 -19.77 -4.75
N LYS A 306 6.18 -20.31 -5.23
CA LYS A 306 5.67 -21.64 -4.88
C LYS A 306 5.61 -21.86 -3.35
N GLU A 307 5.22 -20.83 -2.60
CA GLU A 307 5.21 -20.85 -1.12
C GLU A 307 4.29 -21.94 -0.55
N PHE A 308 3.26 -22.32 -1.30
CA PHE A 308 2.29 -23.34 -0.90
C PHE A 308 2.66 -24.76 -1.36
N ALA A 309 3.85 -24.97 -1.94
CA ALA A 309 4.26 -26.29 -2.43
C ALA A 309 4.29 -27.37 -1.32
N GLN A 310 4.53 -26.97 -0.08
CA GLN A 310 4.54 -27.85 1.10
C GLN A 310 3.20 -27.86 1.85
N ALA A 311 2.17 -27.17 1.35
CA ALA A 311 0.89 -27.13 2.02
C ALA A 311 0.14 -28.47 1.90
N PRO A 312 -0.68 -28.86 2.90
CA PRO A 312 -1.46 -30.09 2.84
C PRO A 312 -2.41 -30.14 1.63
N PRO A 313 -2.76 -31.35 1.14
CA PRO A 313 -3.75 -31.52 0.08
C PRO A 313 -5.07 -30.79 0.36
N GLY A 314 -5.64 -30.19 -0.68
CA GLY A 314 -6.86 -29.37 -0.59
C GLY A 314 -6.61 -27.88 -0.33
N THR A 315 -5.38 -27.45 -0.04
CA THR A 315 -5.04 -26.02 0.08
C THR A 315 -5.27 -25.26 -1.23
N ASN A 316 -5.00 -25.89 -2.38
CA ASN A 316 -5.26 -25.29 -3.70
C ASN A 316 -6.73 -24.94 -3.93
N ARG A 317 -7.68 -25.72 -3.38
CA ARG A 317 -9.12 -25.40 -3.48
C ARG A 317 -9.45 -24.13 -2.70
N LEU A 318 -8.83 -23.92 -1.54
CA LEU A 318 -9.01 -22.68 -0.76
C LEU A 318 -8.49 -21.47 -1.53
N LEU A 319 -7.33 -21.60 -2.18
CA LEU A 319 -6.75 -20.54 -3.00
C LEU A 319 -7.64 -20.22 -4.21
N VAL A 320 -8.16 -21.22 -4.91
CA VAL A 320 -9.09 -21.00 -6.05
C VAL A 320 -10.35 -20.28 -5.59
N TRP A 321 -11.00 -20.72 -4.51
CA TRP A 321 -12.19 -20.05 -3.98
C TRP A 321 -11.89 -18.64 -3.49
N MET A 322 -10.73 -18.42 -2.86
CA MET A 322 -10.27 -17.10 -2.47
C MET A 322 -10.18 -16.17 -3.69
N PHE A 323 -9.59 -16.63 -4.81
CA PHE A 323 -9.52 -15.87 -6.05
C PHE A 323 -10.90 -15.58 -6.65
N LEU A 324 -11.81 -16.54 -6.64
CA LEU A 324 -13.18 -16.34 -7.15
C LEU A 324 -13.96 -15.33 -6.30
N CYS A 325 -13.91 -15.45 -4.98
CA CYS A 325 -14.50 -14.48 -4.06
C CYS A 325 -13.91 -13.09 -4.28
N TYR A 326 -12.60 -12.99 -4.49
CA TYR A 326 -11.96 -11.72 -4.78
C TYR A 326 -12.46 -11.08 -6.08
N LEU A 327 -12.50 -11.83 -7.18
CA LEU A 327 -12.98 -11.31 -8.47
C LEU A 327 -14.44 -10.85 -8.39
N ALA A 328 -15.29 -11.63 -7.70
CA ALA A 328 -16.67 -11.25 -7.43
C ALA A 328 -16.76 -9.97 -6.58
N GLY A 329 -15.95 -9.87 -5.53
CA GLY A 329 -15.88 -8.70 -4.66
C GLY A 329 -15.42 -7.45 -5.40
N LEU A 330 -14.37 -7.55 -6.20
CA LEU A 330 -13.83 -6.48 -7.02
C LEU A 330 -14.85 -5.98 -8.04
N ALA A 331 -15.50 -6.90 -8.75
CA ALA A 331 -16.56 -6.57 -9.70
C ALA A 331 -17.71 -5.82 -8.99
N ALA A 332 -18.23 -6.36 -7.89
CA ALA A 332 -19.32 -5.74 -7.13
C ALA A 332 -18.95 -4.33 -6.64
N VAL A 333 -17.76 -4.13 -6.07
CA VAL A 333 -17.28 -2.80 -5.66
C VAL A 333 -17.17 -1.85 -6.85
N THR A 334 -16.61 -2.30 -7.98
CA THR A 334 -16.47 -1.48 -9.20
C THR A 334 -17.82 -1.02 -9.73
N TYR A 335 -18.79 -1.93 -9.80
CA TYR A 335 -20.13 -1.64 -10.31
C TYR A 335 -21.03 -0.91 -9.29
N SER A 336 -20.65 -0.86 -8.01
CA SER A 336 -21.43 -0.14 -7.00
C SER A 336 -21.49 1.38 -7.19
N ASN A 337 -20.63 1.93 -8.06
CA ASN A 337 -20.57 3.35 -8.41
C ASN A 337 -20.88 3.65 -9.89
N ALA A 338 -21.09 2.60 -10.71
CA ALA A 338 -21.58 2.73 -12.08
C ALA A 338 -23.04 3.22 -12.06
#